data_AF-A0A392Q7Q9-F1
#
_entry.id   AF-A0A392Q7Q9-F1
#
_cell.length_a   1.000
_cell.length_b   1.000
_cell.length_c   1.000
_cell.angle_alpha   90.00
_cell.angle_beta   90.00
_cell.angle_gamma   90.00
#
_symmetry.space_group_name_H-M   'P 1'
#
loop_
_entity.id
_entity.type
_entity.pdbx_description
1 polymer ?
#
loop_
_entity_poly.entity_id
_entity_poly.type
_entity_poly.pdbx_seq_one_letter_code
_entity_poly.pdbx_strand_id
1 'polypeptide(L)' 'MLVDTNTTLTYLITNLGVRVLDENAKAKLSQFCLLPGENIITLYDVPNIWHIPLLLRDQKAHEAIFKVLNLKG' A
#
# COMPACT_ATOMS: atom_id res chain seq x y z
N MET A 1 -5.26 7.09 -6.10
CA MET A 1 -5.31 5.92 -7.00
C MET A 1 -4.16 6.05 -7.98
N LEU A 2 -3.06 5.31 -7.77
CA LEU A 2 -2.17 4.99 -8.89
C LEU A 2 -2.50 3.55 -9.26
N VAL A 3 -3.40 3.41 -10.23
CA VAL A 3 -3.66 2.16 -10.94
C VAL A 3 -2.91 2.32 -12.26
N ASP A 4 -1.66 1.86 -12.28
CA ASP A 4 -0.92 1.72 -13.53
C ASP A 4 -1.18 0.31 -14.04
N THR A 5 -1.98 0.18 -15.10
CA THR A 5 -2.43 -1.09 -15.68
C THR A 5 -1.39 -1.75 -16.57
N ASN A 6 -0.14 -1.24 -16.61
CA ASN A 6 0.83 -1.60 -17.63
C ASN A 6 2.14 -2.20 -17.13
N THR A 7 2.25 -2.55 -15.84
CA THR A 7 3.41 -3.27 -15.30
C THR A 7 2.96 -4.26 -14.24
N THR A 8 3.58 -5.43 -14.21
CA THR A 8 3.30 -6.59 -13.33
C THR A 8 3.50 -6.31 -11.82
N LEU A 9 3.53 -5.05 -11.39
CA LEU A 9 3.87 -4.57 -10.05
C LEU A 9 2.93 -3.42 -9.63
N THR A 10 1.63 -3.70 -9.53
CA THR A 10 0.66 -2.72 -9.05
C THR A 10 0.66 -2.68 -7.52
N TYR A 11 0.63 -1.48 -6.95
CA TYR A 11 0.53 -1.24 -5.50
C TYR A 11 -0.74 -0.45 -5.20
N LEU A 12 -1.48 -0.85 -4.17
CA LEU A 12 -2.71 -0.18 -3.75
C LEU A 12 -2.45 0.63 -2.49
N ILE A 13 -2.58 1.95 -2.59
CA ILE A 13 -2.67 2.81 -1.42
C ILE A 13 -4.15 3.04 -1.13
N THR A 14 -4.68 2.38 -0.11
CA THR A 14 -6.06 2.57 0.33
C THR A 14 -6.11 3.58 1.47
N ASN A 15 -6.87 4.67 1.31
CA ASN A 15 -7.23 5.54 2.43
C ASN A 15 -8.54 5.04 3.04
N LEU A 16 -8.47 4.48 4.25
CA LEU A 16 -9.66 4.16 5.03
C LEU A 16 -9.63 5.07 6.28
N GLY A 17 -10.14 6.29 6.14
CA GLY A 17 -9.94 7.40 7.09
C GLY A 17 -9.87 7.04 8.58
N VAL A 18 -10.67 6.11 9.09
CA VAL A 18 -10.74 5.87 10.55
C VAL A 18 -10.02 4.60 11.04
N ARG A 19 -9.64 3.63 10.18
CA ARG A 19 -9.19 2.30 10.68
C ARG A 19 -8.17 1.58 9.79
N VAL A 20 -7.31 0.79 10.44
CA VAL A 20 -6.44 -0.19 9.80
C VAL A 20 -7.31 -1.24 9.09
N LEU A 21 -6.92 -1.60 7.87
CA LEU A 21 -7.62 -2.60 7.08
C LEU A 21 -7.40 -3.98 7.73
N ASP A 22 -8.49 -4.66 8.06
CA ASP A 22 -8.45 -6.03 8.59
C ASP A 22 -7.94 -7.03 7.53
N GLU A 23 -7.33 -8.12 7.95
CA GLU A 23 -6.76 -9.13 7.05
C GLU A 23 -7.80 -9.73 6.10
N ASN A 24 -9.06 -9.86 6.53
CA ASN A 24 -10.14 -10.31 5.65
C ASN A 24 -10.48 -9.27 4.56
N ALA A 25 -10.40 -7.98 4.89
CA ALA A 25 -10.58 -6.91 3.92
C ALA A 25 -9.40 -6.85 2.94
N LYS A 26 -8.16 -7.06 3.42
CA LYS A 26 -6.98 -7.15 2.54
C LYS A 26 -7.08 -8.35 1.60
N ALA A 27 -7.52 -9.51 2.09
CA ALA A 27 -7.70 -10.70 1.27
C ALA A 27 -8.74 -10.47 0.16
N LYS A 28 -9.85 -9.81 0.47
CA LYS A 28 -10.86 -9.43 -0.53
C LYS A 28 -10.28 -8.45 -1.56
N LEU A 29 -9.60 -7.39 -1.13
CA LEU A 29 -8.97 -6.44 -2.04
C LEU A 29 -7.91 -7.11 -2.92
N SER A 30 -7.12 -8.02 -2.36
CA SER A 30 -6.14 -8.83 -3.08
C SER A 30 -6.82 -9.64 -4.19
N GLN A 31 -7.97 -10.27 -3.90
CA GLN A 31 -8.76 -11.01 -4.89
C GLN A 31 -9.42 -10.10 -5.94
N PHE A 32 -10.02 -8.98 -5.54
CA PHE A 32 -10.69 -8.05 -6.45
C PHE A 32 -9.72 -7.34 -7.38
N CYS A 33 -8.55 -6.96 -6.86
CA CYS A 33 -7.57 -6.20 -7.62
C CYS A 33 -6.50 -7.07 -8.25
N LEU A 34 -6.50 -8.39 -8.00
CA LEU A 34 -5.53 -9.36 -8.51
C LEU A 34 -4.09 -9.03 -8.07
N LEU A 35 -3.92 -8.58 -6.82
CA LEU A 35 -2.64 -8.15 -6.27
C LEU A 35 -2.27 -8.95 -5.02
N PRO A 36 -0.97 -9.26 -4.81
CA PRO A 36 -0.52 -9.85 -3.55
C PRO A 36 -0.89 -8.95 -2.37
N GLY A 37 -1.29 -9.54 -1.25
CA GLY A 37 -1.60 -8.79 -0.03
C GLY A 37 -0.44 -7.93 0.47
N GLU A 38 0.80 -8.34 0.20
CA GLU A 38 2.01 -7.58 0.55
C GLU A 38 2.15 -6.26 -0.22
N ASN A 39 1.49 -6.13 -1.37
CA ASN A 39 1.49 -4.91 -2.18
C ASN A 39 0.37 -3.93 -1.79
N ILE A 40 -0.43 -4.26 -0.78
CA ILE A 40 -1.52 -3.42 -0.28
C ILE A 40 -0.98 -2.57 0.88
N ILE A 41 -0.82 -1.29 0.62
CA ILE A 41 -0.40 -0.29 1.61
C ILE A 41 -1.64 0.41 2.14
N THR A 42 -1.81 0.33 3.45
CA THR A 42 -2.94 0.93 4.16
C THR A 42 -2.53 2.27 4.75
N LEU A 43 -3.27 3.32 4.39
CA LEU A 43 -3.13 4.64 4.99
C LEU A 43 -4.44 4.95 5.72
N TYR A 44 -4.32 5.43 6.95
CA TYR A 44 -5.46 5.83 7.79
C TYR A 44 -5.15 7.19 8.43
N ASP A 45 -6.19 7.89 8.89
CA ASP A 45 -6.00 9.21 9.49
C ASP A 45 -5.22 9.07 10.79
N VAL A 46 -4.12 9.79 10.85
CA VAL A 46 -3.26 9.93 12.02
C VAL A 46 -3.36 11.36 12.53
N PRO A 47 -3.33 11.59 13.85
CA PRO A 47 -3.45 12.92 14.43
C PRO A 47 -2.25 13.84 14.10
N ASN A 48 -1.18 13.29 13.54
CA ASN A 48 0.03 14.03 13.18
C ASN A 48 0.64 13.50 11.88
N ILE A 49 1.01 14.41 10.96
CA ILE A 49 1.63 14.08 9.66
C ILE A 49 2.96 13.33 9.78
N TRP A 50 3.69 13.47 10.90
CA TRP A 50 4.95 12.75 11.13
C TRP A 50 4.78 11.24 11.28
N HIS A 51 3.57 10.77 11.56
CA HIS A 51 3.28 9.33 11.62
C HIS A 51 3.12 8.71 10.24
N ILE A 52 2.84 9.50 9.19
CA ILE A 52 2.66 8.96 7.83
C ILE A 52 3.96 8.31 7.31
N PRO A 53 5.14 8.96 7.39
CA PRO A 53 6.39 8.31 6.98
C PRO A 53 6.71 7.03 7.77
N LEU A 54 6.38 7.00 9.07
CA LEU A 54 6.59 5.82 9.92
C LEU A 54 5.65 4.68 9.50
N LEU A 55 4.38 4.97 9.27
CA LEU A 55 3.37 4.03 8.80
C LEU A 55 3.73 3.42 7.42
N LEU A 56 4.30 4.23 6.54
CA LEU A 56 4.80 3.77 5.24
C LEU A 56 6.08 2.94 5.35
N ARG A 57 6.94 3.24 6.33
CA ARG A 57 8.13 2.45 6.63
C ARG A 57 7.76 1.05 7.13
N ASP A 58 6.84 0.97 8.10
CA ASP A 58 6.42 -0.29 8.71
C ASP A 58 5.76 -1.24 7.69
N GLN A 59 5.11 -0.67 6.68
CA GLN A 59 4.50 -1.41 5.56
C GLN A 59 5.41 -1.58 4.35
N LYS A 60 6.71 -1.26 4.46
CA LYS A 60 7.71 -1.41 3.39
C LYS A 60 7.32 -0.73 2.08
N ALA A 61 6.57 0.37 2.15
CA ALA A 61 6.12 1.12 0.98
C ALA A 61 7.29 1.65 0.12
N HIS A 62 8.42 1.95 0.76
CA HIS A 62 9.65 2.37 0.08
C HIS A 62 10.28 1.24 -0.75
N GLU A 63 10.32 0.01 -0.24
CA GLU A 63 10.79 -1.17 -0.99
C GLU A 63 9.89 -1.41 -2.21
N ALA A 64 8.57 -1.28 -2.00
CA ALA A 64 7.58 -1.35 -3.06
C ALA A 64 7.83 -0.33 -4.18
N ILE A 65 8.01 0.94 -3.83
CA ILE A 65 8.28 2.03 -4.78
C ILE A 65 9.60 1.79 -5.52
N PHE A 66 10.67 1.37 -4.83
CA PHE A 66 11.93 1.03 -5.47
C PHE A 66 11.80 -0.12 -6.46
N LYS A 67 10.98 -1.12 -6.15
CA LYS A 67 10.69 -2.23 -7.07
C LYS A 67 9.94 -1.78 -8.32
N VAL A 68 8.94 -0.89 -8.20
CA VAL A 68 8.21 -0.33 -9.36
C VAL A 68 9.14 0.49 -10.24
N LEU A 69 9.92 1.38 -9.62
CA LEU A 69 10.77 2.32 -10.32
C LEU A 69 12.10 1.72 -10.76
N ASN A 70 12.33 0.42 -10.46
CA ASN A 70 13.58 -0.30 -10.71
C ASN A 70 14.82 0.47 -10.18
N LEU A 71 14.67 1.10 -9.02
CA LEU A 71 15.72 1.86 -8.36
C LEU A 71 16.51 0.94 -7.42
N LYS A 72 17.84 1.07 -7.40
CA LYS A 72 18.69 0.43 -6.39
C LYS A 72 18.75 1.34 -5.17
N GLY A 73 18.17 0.88 -4.06
CA GLY A 73 18.25 1.51 -2.73
C GLY A 73 19.40 0.95 -1.92
#